data_AF-A0A3A4RLZ0-F1
#
_entry.id   AF-A0A3A4RLZ0-F1
#
_cell.length_a   1.000
_cell.length_b   1.000
_cell.length_c   1.000
_cell.angle_alpha   90.00
_cell.angle_beta   90.00
_cell.angle_gamma   90.00
#
_symmetry.space_group_name_H-M   'P 1'
#
loop_
_entity.id
_entity.type
_entity.pdbx_description
1 polymer ?
#
loop_
_entity_poly.entity_id
_entity_poly.type
_entity_poly.pdbx_seq_one_letter_code
_entity_poly.pdbx_strand_id
1 'polypeptide(L)'
;MRFALDLVAAHRIAKGLTIDLERMTAIRETLEERLTLALAEVDKGSMPSTWSWSKVAETLSVEIALQIIREQKNEPQDPAYRTG
;
A
#
# COMPACT_ATOMS: atom_id res chain seq x y z
N MET A 1 3.62 -2.89 7.38
CA MET A 1 2.22 -3.27 7.05
C MET A 1 1.19 -2.24 7.49
N ARG A 2 0.92 -2.06 8.79
CA ARG A 2 -0.15 -1.14 9.24
C ARG A 2 -0.02 0.28 8.69
N PHE A 3 1.16 0.89 8.82
CA PHE A 3 1.44 2.21 8.26
C PHE A 3 1.22 2.29 6.74
N ALA A 4 1.57 1.25 5.99
CA ALA A 4 1.41 1.21 4.54
C ALA A 4 -0.08 1.17 4.13
N LEU A 5 -0.90 0.40 4.87
CA LEU A 5 -2.35 0.39 4.67
C LEU A 5 -2.99 1.73 5.06
N ASP A 6 -2.56 2.31 6.19
CA ASP A 6 -3.01 3.63 6.65
C ASP A 6 -2.68 4.72 5.63
N LEU A 7 -1.54 4.62 4.94
CA LEU A 7 -1.14 5.54 3.87
C LEU A 7 -2.10 5.47 2.67
N VAL A 8 -2.48 4.27 2.24
CA VAL A 8 -3.48 4.11 1.16
C VAL A 8 -4.85 4.60 1.60
N ALA A 9 -5.26 4.28 2.84
CA ALA A 9 -6.52 4.76 3.41
C ALA A 9 -6.58 6.30 3.43
N ALA A 10 -5.52 6.96 3.91
CA ALA A 10 -5.42 8.41 3.94
C ALA A 10 -5.50 9.03 2.53
N HIS A 11 -4.84 8.43 1.54
CA HIS A 11 -4.95 8.86 0.15
C HIS A 11 -6.39 8.78 -0.36
N ARG A 12 -7.08 7.65 -0.12
CA ARG A 12 -8.47 7.45 -0.54
C ARG A 12 -9.40 8.47 0.09
N ILE A 13 -9.26 8.73 1.39
CA ILE A 13 -10.01 9.78 2.10
C ILE A 13 -9.76 11.14 1.46
N ALA A 14 -8.49 11.52 1.27
CA ALA A 14 -8.12 12.81 0.69
C ALA A 14 -8.62 13.00 -0.75
N LYS A 15 -8.85 11.90 -1.48
CA LYS A 15 -9.36 11.91 -2.85
C LYS A 15 -10.89 11.72 -2.94
N GLY A 16 -11.58 11.45 -1.83
CA GLY A 16 -12.99 11.09 -1.86
C GLY A 16 -13.26 9.79 -2.61
N LEU A 17 -12.33 8.82 -2.50
CA LEU A 17 -12.53 7.45 -3.02
C LEU A 17 -13.24 6.60 -1.97
N THR A 18 -13.98 5.57 -2.42
CA THR A 18 -14.73 4.68 -1.53
C THR A 18 -13.82 3.95 -0.54
N ILE A 19 -14.21 3.88 0.74
CA ILE A 19 -13.40 3.29 1.83
C ILE A 19 -14.15 2.21 2.64
N ASP A 20 -14.99 1.43 1.96
CA ASP A 20 -15.70 0.33 2.60
C ASP A 20 -14.76 -0.82 3.03
N LEU A 21 -15.27 -1.70 3.90
CA LEU A 21 -14.50 -2.80 4.47
C LEU A 21 -13.96 -3.76 3.41
N GLU A 22 -14.75 -4.04 2.36
CA GLU A 22 -14.38 -4.94 1.27
C GLU A 22 -13.19 -4.36 0.50
N ARG A 23 -13.26 -3.07 0.16
CA ARG A 23 -12.20 -2.32 -0.52
C ARG A 23 -10.91 -2.34 0.30
N MET A 24 -11.00 -2.04 1.59
CA MET A 24 -9.82 -1.99 2.46
C MET A 24 -9.21 -3.37 2.68
N THR A 25 -10.04 -4.41 2.69
CA THR A 25 -9.57 -5.81 2.76
C THR A 25 -8.84 -6.20 1.48
N ALA A 26 -9.41 -5.91 0.31
CA ALA A 26 -8.77 -6.20 -0.98
C ALA A 26 -7.43 -5.45 -1.15
N ILE A 27 -7.36 -4.19 -0.70
CA ILE A 27 -6.11 -3.42 -0.70
C ILE A 27 -5.07 -4.07 0.23
N ARG A 28 -5.47 -4.48 1.44
CA ARG A 28 -4.58 -5.18 2.37
C ARG A 28 -4.04 -6.47 1.76
N GLU A 29 -4.90 -7.29 1.16
CA GLU A 29 -4.52 -8.54 0.51
C GLU A 29 -3.54 -8.31 -0.65
N THR A 30 -3.82 -7.33 -1.51
CA THR A 30 -2.92 -6.93 -2.60
C THR A 30 -1.56 -6.50 -2.06
N LEU A 31 -1.54 -5.76 -0.94
CA LEU A 31 -0.30 -5.30 -0.30
C LEU A 31 0.49 -6.47 0.29
N GLU A 32 -0.19 -7.42 0.95
CA GLU A 32 0.40 -8.64 1.50
C GLU A 32 1.00 -9.54 0.40
N GLU A 33 0.28 -9.75 -0.69
CA GLU A 33 0.73 -10.54 -1.83
C GLU A 33 1.97 -9.91 -2.47
N ARG A 34 1.91 -8.62 -2.84
CA ARG A 34 3.04 -7.91 -3.46
C ARG A 34 4.25 -7.85 -2.53
N LEU A 35 4.04 -7.70 -1.22
CA LEU A 35 5.14 -7.70 -0.26
C LEU A 35 5.81 -9.07 -0.14
N THR A 36 5.01 -10.14 -0.15
CA THR A 36 5.52 -11.51 -0.11
C THR A 36 6.40 -11.81 -1.32
N LEU A 37 5.93 -11.41 -2.51
CA LEU A 37 6.71 -11.53 -3.74
C LEU A 37 7.99 -10.69 -3.68
N ALA A 38 7.90 -9.42 -3.28
CA ALA A 38 9.07 -8.55 -3.18
C ALA A 38 10.12 -9.07 -2.20
N LEU A 39 9.69 -9.61 -1.04
CA LEU A 39 10.59 -10.20 -0.06
C LEU A 39 11.27 -11.48 -0.55
N ALA A 40 10.60 -12.29 -1.38
CA ALA A 40 11.18 -13.50 -1.96
C ALA A 40 12.35 -13.19 -2.91
N GLU A 41 12.33 -12.01 -3.54
CA GLU A 41 13.38 -11.54 -4.45
C GLU A 41 14.53 -10.82 -3.74
N VAL A 42 14.42 -10.54 -2.43
CA VAL A 42 15.49 -9.85 -1.69
C VAL A 42 16.66 -10.79 -1.44
N ASP A 43 17.77 -10.50 -2.11
CA ASP A 43 19.05 -11.14 -1.79
C ASP A 43 19.63 -10.57 -0.48
N LYS A 44 19.75 -11.45 0.52
CA LYS A 44 20.36 -11.14 1.82
C LYS A 44 21.83 -10.72 1.70
N GLY A 45 22.55 -11.23 0.70
CA GLY A 45 23.96 -10.90 0.47
C GLY A 45 24.17 -9.46 -0.03
N SER A 46 23.17 -8.91 -0.70
CA SER A 46 23.16 -7.55 -1.24
C SER A 46 22.54 -6.52 -0.29
N MET A 47 21.96 -6.96 0.82
CA MET A 47 21.35 -6.07 1.82
C MET A 47 22.44 -5.30 2.60
N PRO A 48 22.27 -3.98 2.85
CA PRO A 48 23.16 -3.24 3.71
C PRO A 48 23.31 -3.91 5.08
N SER A 49 24.53 -3.98 5.61
CA SER A 49 24.81 -4.64 6.90
C SER A 49 24.07 -4.01 8.09
N THR A 50 23.66 -2.75 7.95
CA THR A 50 22.86 -2.01 8.94
C THR A 50 21.37 -2.32 8.91
N TRP A 51 20.88 -3.05 7.90
CA TRP A 51 19.46 -3.31 7.72
C TRP A 51 19.04 -4.65 8.34
N SER A 52 17.88 -4.64 8.98
CA SER A 52 17.18 -5.84 9.44
C SER A 52 16.08 -6.24 8.44
N TRP A 53 15.62 -7.48 8.50
CA TRP A 53 14.45 -7.92 7.72
C TRP A 53 13.20 -7.09 8.01
N SER A 54 13.03 -6.60 9.25
CA SER A 54 11.95 -5.66 9.59
C SER A 54 12.07 -4.37 8.79
N LYS A 55 13.29 -3.82 8.70
CA LYS A 55 13.53 -2.58 7.95
C LYS A 55 13.27 -2.75 6.45
N VAL A 56 13.65 -3.89 5.88
CA VAL A 56 13.34 -4.24 4.49
C VAL A 56 11.84 -4.32 4.28
N ALA A 57 11.13 -5.10 5.10
CA ALA A 57 9.69 -5.27 4.98
C ALA A 57 8.93 -3.95 5.14
N GLU A 58 9.35 -3.09 6.07
CA GLU A 58 8.81 -1.74 6.22
C GLU A 58 9.00 -0.91 4.95
N THR A 59 10.23 -0.85 4.44
CA THR A 59 10.59 -0.05 3.26
C THR A 59 9.80 -0.51 2.04
N LEU A 60 9.80 -1.81 1.74
CA LEU A 60 9.05 -2.39 0.63
C LEU A 60 7.55 -2.17 0.80
N SER A 61 7.00 -2.31 2.02
CA SER A 61 5.57 -2.09 2.25
C SER A 61 5.14 -0.66 1.93
N VAL A 62 5.99 0.34 2.20
CA VAL A 62 5.75 1.74 1.84
C VAL A 62 5.82 1.95 0.34
N GLU A 63 6.83 1.39 -0.33
CA GLU A 63 6.96 1.49 -1.80
C GLU A 63 5.76 0.88 -2.53
N ILE A 64 5.30 -0.29 -2.07
CA ILE A 64 4.11 -0.96 -2.60
C ILE A 64 2.86 -0.10 -2.38
N ALA A 65 2.68 0.48 -1.18
CA ALA A 65 1.56 1.38 -0.92
C ALA A 65 1.58 2.60 -1.84
N LEU A 66 2.75 3.19 -2.09
CA LEU A 66 2.90 4.31 -3.03
C LEU A 66 2.57 3.89 -4.47
N GLN A 67 2.91 2.66 -4.87
CA GLN A 67 2.53 2.11 -6.17
C GLN A 67 1.00 1.96 -6.29
N ILE A 68 0.35 1.39 -5.28
CA ILE A 68 -1.12 1.28 -5.23
C ILE A 68 -1.78 2.66 -5.34
N ILE A 69 -1.26 3.67 -4.62
CA ILE A 69 -1.76 5.04 -4.70
C ILE A 69 -1.63 5.61 -6.12
N ARG A 70 -0.51 5.34 -6.82
CA ARG A 70 -0.34 5.79 -8.21
C ARG A 70 -1.33 5.12 -9.15
N GLU A 71 -1.62 3.85 -8.94
CA GLU A 71 -2.63 3.08 -9.70
C GLU A 71 -4.04 3.67 -9.48
N GLN A 72 -4.35 4.12 -8.25
CA GLN A 72 -5.63 4.75 -7.88
C GLN A 72 -5.82 6.18 -8.41
N LYS A 73 -4.79 6.82 -8.98
CA LYS A 73 -4.85 8.23 -9.41
C LYS A 73 -5.99 8.52 -10.42
N ASN A 74 -6.36 7.52 -11.21
CA ASN A 74 -7.42 7.62 -12.22
C ASN A 74 -8.75 7.01 -11.76
N GLU A 75 -8.86 6.58 -10.50
CA GLU A 75 -10.08 5.98 -9.96
C GLU A 75 -11.18 7.07 -9.85
N PRO A 76 -12.40 6.78 -10.32
CA PRO A 76 -13.49 7.73 -10.18
C PRO A 76 -13.82 7.95 -8.71
N GLN A 77 -14.00 9.21 -8.32
CA GLN A 77 -14.46 9.56 -6.97
C GLN A 77 -15.79 8.92 -6.64
N ASP A 78 -15.99 8.65 -5.36
CA ASP A 78 -17.25 8.16 -4.81
C ASP A 78 -18.37 9.14 -5.17
N PRO A 79 -19.48 8.69 -5.77
CA PRO A 79 -20.62 9.53 -6.09
C PRO A 79 -21.12 10.34 -4.89
N ALA A 80 -21.02 9.80 -3.66
CA ALA A 80 -21.41 10.51 -2.43
C ALA A 80 -20.58 11.77 -2.17
N TYR A 81 -19.33 11.81 -2.64
CA TYR A 81 -18.42 12.95 -2.50
C TYR A 81 -18.55 13.98 -3.63
N ARG A 82 -19.24 13.67 -4.74
CA ARG A 82 -19.42 14.62 -5.87
C ARG A 82 -20.55 15.63 -5.65
N THR A 83 -21.42 15.37 -4.68
CA THR A 83 -22.63 16.17 -4.39
C THR A 83 -22.48 17.13 -3.21
N GLY A 84 -21.28 17.24 -2.63
CA GLY A 84 -20.96 18.12 -1.49
C GLY A 84 -20.31 19.44 -1.88
#